data_AF-A0A834WSS7-F1
#
_entry.id   AF-A0A834WSS7-F1
#
_cell.length_a   1.000
_cell.length_b   1.000
_cell.length_c   1.000
_cell.angle_alpha   90.00
_cell.angle_beta   90.00
_cell.angle_gamma   90.00
#
_symmetry.space_group_name_H-M   'P 1'
#
loop_
_entity.id
_entity.type
_entity.pdbx_description
1 polymer ?
#
loop_
_entity_poly.entity_id
_entity_poly.type
_entity_poly.pdbx_seq_one_letter_code
_entity_poly.pdbx_strand_id
1 'polypeptide(L)'
;MSFAYAFIGMGLAIAQVIGNGFVKGSTMGIGTHSLSEKVWLLAQALGDIAFSYPFSVILIEIQDTLKSPPPENQTMKKASTISVIITTFFYLCCGCSGYAAFGNDTPGNLLTGFGFYEPYWLVDFANACIVIHLIGAYQVYSQPLFANVEDWLRYKLSDSAFINHTYTINLPLLPPFGLNLLRLTFRTAYVASTVVIAVIFPYFNQILGVLGGIIYWPLTIYFPVEMYLSQYNIEAWTTKDNICKTKLRSLHISQMVQSSKIVAVRYVVVAEACIVICCFLNSI
;
A
#
# COMPACT_ATOMS: atom_id res chain seq x y z
N MET A 1 -6.24 3.64 -5.67
CA MET A 1 -6.06 4.95 -6.35
C MET A 1 -7.35 5.74 -6.30
N SER A 2 -7.29 6.98 -5.80
CA SER A 2 -8.42 7.91 -5.85
C SER A 2 -8.55 8.48 -7.27
N PHE A 3 -9.67 8.20 -7.95
CA PHE A 3 -9.87 8.66 -9.33
C PHE A 3 -9.90 10.18 -9.43
N ALA A 4 -10.59 10.87 -8.52
CA ALA A 4 -10.66 12.33 -8.54
C ALA A 4 -9.27 12.96 -8.41
N TYR A 5 -8.46 12.48 -7.46
CA TYR A 5 -7.08 12.92 -7.29
C TYR A 5 -6.24 12.69 -8.56
N ALA A 6 -6.33 11.49 -9.15
CA ALA A 6 -5.55 11.14 -10.34
C ALA A 6 -5.95 11.97 -11.57
N PHE A 7 -7.25 12.15 -11.82
CA PHE A 7 -7.74 12.96 -12.94
C PHE A 7 -7.38 14.43 -12.78
N ILE A 8 -7.54 15.00 -11.59
CA ILE A 8 -7.19 16.40 -11.32
C ILE A 8 -5.68 16.60 -11.46
N GLY A 9 -4.87 15.73 -10.84
CA GLY A 9 -3.40 15.81 -10.94
C GLY A 9 -2.90 15.68 -12.38
N MET A 10 -3.46 14.75 -13.16
CA MET A 10 -3.14 14.62 -14.59
C MET A 10 -3.56 15.86 -15.39
N GLY A 11 -4.77 16.38 -15.14
CA GLY A 11 -5.26 17.58 -15.81
C GLY A 11 -4.39 18.80 -15.55
N LEU A 12 -4.01 19.03 -14.29
CA LEU A 12 -3.11 20.11 -13.88
C LEU A 12 -1.71 19.94 -14.49
N ALA A 13 -1.18 18.71 -14.52
CA ALA A 13 0.11 18.44 -15.14
C ALA A 13 0.11 18.71 -16.65
N ILE A 14 -0.95 18.30 -17.37
CA ILE A 14 -1.10 18.61 -18.79
C ILE A 14 -1.22 20.12 -19.00
N ALA A 15 -2.02 20.81 -18.19
CA ALA A 15 -2.16 22.27 -18.26
C ALA A 15 -0.81 22.97 -18.04
N GLN A 16 -0.01 22.50 -17.10
CA GLN A 16 1.33 23.02 -16.85
C GLN A 16 2.27 22.82 -18.04
N VAL A 17 2.25 21.64 -18.68
CA VAL A 17 3.05 21.39 -19.90
C VAL A 17 2.65 22.35 -21.02
N ILE A 18 1.34 22.55 -21.22
CA ILE A 18 0.82 23.49 -22.22
C ILE A 18 1.24 24.93 -21.88
N GLY A 19 1.11 25.35 -20.62
CA GLY A 19 1.49 26.68 -20.16
C GLY A 19 2.99 26.96 -20.25
N ASN A 20 3.84 25.95 -20.01
CA ASN A 20 5.28 26.06 -20.20
C ASN A 20 5.67 26.12 -21.70
N GLY A 21 4.85 25.54 -22.58
CA GLY A 21 5.13 25.43 -24.03
C GLY A 21 6.15 24.35 -24.41
N PHE A 22 6.66 23.59 -23.44
CA PHE A 22 7.58 22.47 -23.67
C PHE A 22 7.51 21.43 -22.54
N VAL A 23 8.03 20.23 -22.81
CA VAL A 23 8.13 19.12 -21.86
C VAL A 23 9.45 19.22 -21.08
N LYS A 24 9.38 19.22 -19.74
CA LYS A 24 10.57 19.28 -18.87
C LYS A 24 11.25 17.93 -18.67
N GLY A 25 10.52 16.83 -18.81
CA GLY A 25 11.04 15.47 -18.65
C GLY A 25 12.13 15.11 -19.66
N SER A 26 13.18 14.43 -19.19
CA SER A 26 14.30 13.93 -20.02
C SER A 26 14.45 12.42 -19.93
N THR A 27 14.98 11.78 -20.99
CA THR A 27 15.27 10.34 -21.01
C THR A 27 16.55 9.96 -20.25
N MET A 28 17.41 10.92 -19.94
CA MET A 28 18.65 10.67 -19.16
C MET A 28 18.39 10.40 -17.66
N GLY A 29 17.20 10.74 -17.19
CA GLY A 29 16.81 10.69 -15.78
C GLY A 29 17.53 11.74 -14.93
N ILE A 30 17.37 11.64 -13.62
CA ILE A 30 17.95 12.58 -12.67
C ILE A 30 19.49 12.52 -12.67
N GLY A 31 20.12 13.70 -12.70
CA GLY A 31 21.55 13.85 -12.48
C GLY A 31 21.88 13.63 -11.01
N THR A 32 22.90 12.83 -10.71
CA THR A 32 23.34 12.52 -9.34
C THR A 32 24.83 12.76 -9.22
N HIS A 33 25.31 13.05 -8.01
CA HIS A 33 26.73 13.33 -7.78
C HIS A 33 27.58 12.06 -7.70
N SER A 34 26.95 10.91 -7.43
CA SER A 34 27.63 9.62 -7.32
C SER A 34 26.84 8.47 -7.96
N LEU A 35 27.55 7.43 -8.41
CA LEU A 35 26.91 6.21 -8.93
C LEU A 35 26.06 5.52 -7.86
N SER A 36 26.52 5.49 -6.61
CA SER A 36 25.79 4.88 -5.49
C SER A 36 24.45 5.54 -5.24
N GLU A 37 24.40 6.87 -5.32
CA GLU A 37 23.14 7.63 -5.20
C GLU A 37 22.18 7.30 -6.34
N LYS A 38 22.69 7.19 -7.57
CA LYS A 38 21.87 6.78 -8.72
C LYS A 38 21.28 5.38 -8.53
N VAL A 39 22.09 4.42 -8.07
CA VAL A 39 21.64 3.05 -7.79
C VAL A 39 20.58 3.04 -6.68
N TRP A 40 20.76 3.85 -5.64
CA TRP A 40 19.80 3.98 -4.55
C TRP A 40 18.45 4.51 -5.02
N LEU A 41 18.43 5.58 -5.82
CA LEU A 41 17.21 6.15 -6.38
C LEU A 41 16.49 5.17 -7.32
N LEU A 42 17.23 4.38 -8.11
CA LEU A 42 16.66 3.32 -8.93
C LEU A 42 16.02 2.22 -8.08
N ALA A 43 16.70 1.78 -7.01
CA ALA A 43 16.16 0.78 -6.10
C ALA A 43 14.89 1.28 -5.39
N GLN A 44 14.88 2.55 -4.95
CA GLN A 44 13.72 3.18 -4.34
C GLN A 44 12.55 3.25 -5.34
N ALA A 45 12.80 3.69 -6.58
CA ALA A 45 11.76 3.75 -7.62
C ALA A 45 11.17 2.37 -7.94
N LEU A 46 11.99 1.33 -7.99
CA LEU A 46 11.51 -0.06 -8.15
C LEU A 46 10.66 -0.49 -6.95
N GLY A 47 11.05 -0.12 -5.73
CA GLY A 47 10.27 -0.33 -4.52
C GLY A 47 8.92 0.39 -4.55
N ASP A 48 8.90 1.67 -4.97
CA ASP A 48 7.68 2.46 -5.11
C ASP A 48 6.72 1.83 -6.13
N ILE A 49 7.24 1.36 -7.27
CA ILE A 49 6.46 0.61 -8.26
C ILE A 49 5.91 -0.69 -7.65
N ALA A 50 6.73 -1.45 -6.92
CA ALA A 50 6.28 -2.68 -6.26
C ALA A 50 5.18 -2.41 -5.22
N PHE A 51 5.34 -1.36 -4.42
CA PHE A 51 4.36 -0.93 -3.42
C PHE A 51 3.03 -0.52 -4.07
N SER A 52 3.07 0.02 -5.29
CA SER A 52 1.87 0.49 -6.00
C SER A 52 0.86 -0.62 -6.35
N TYR A 53 1.25 -1.90 -6.23
CA TYR A 53 0.39 -3.07 -6.45
C TYR A 53 0.24 -3.96 -5.19
N PRO A 54 -0.28 -3.46 -4.05
CA PRO A 54 -0.28 -4.20 -2.78
C PRO A 54 -1.46 -5.19 -2.64
N PHE A 55 -2.14 -5.53 -3.73
CA PHE A 55 -3.39 -6.31 -3.68
C PHE A 55 -3.21 -7.72 -3.12
N SER A 56 -2.01 -8.30 -3.21
CA SER A 56 -1.69 -9.65 -2.69
C SER A 56 -1.90 -9.77 -1.18
N VAL A 57 -1.84 -8.65 -0.44
CA VAL A 57 -2.05 -8.62 1.01
C VAL A 57 -3.48 -8.99 1.41
N ILE A 58 -4.47 -8.59 0.61
CA ILE A 58 -5.90 -8.78 0.93
C ILE A 58 -6.61 -9.74 -0.02
N LEU A 59 -5.92 -10.18 -1.08
CA LEU A 59 -6.50 -11.03 -2.12
C LEU A 59 -7.10 -12.34 -1.56
N ILE A 60 -6.43 -12.96 -0.59
CA ILE A 60 -6.90 -14.23 0.02
C ILE A 60 -8.16 -13.99 0.86
N GLU A 61 -8.19 -12.91 1.64
CA GLU A 61 -9.36 -12.54 2.45
C GLU A 61 -10.57 -12.23 1.56
N ILE A 62 -10.35 -11.56 0.43
CA ILE A 62 -11.42 -11.31 -0.55
C ILE A 62 -11.90 -12.63 -1.15
N GLN A 63 -10.98 -13.52 -1.55
CA GLN A 63 -11.31 -14.84 -2.10
C GLN A 63 -12.21 -15.65 -1.16
N ASP A 64 -11.86 -15.71 0.12
CA ASP A 64 -12.61 -16.48 1.13
C ASP A 64 -14.05 -15.98 1.33
N THR A 65 -14.32 -14.72 1.01
CA THR A 65 -15.67 -14.12 1.12
C THR A 65 -16.53 -14.24 -0.15
N LEU A 66 -15.96 -14.70 -1.27
CA LEU A 66 -16.70 -14.77 -2.53
C LEU A 66 -17.69 -15.94 -2.55
N LYS A 67 -18.94 -15.62 -2.82
CA LYS A 67 -20.00 -16.62 -2.98
C LYS A 67 -19.84 -17.34 -4.32
N SER A 68 -19.96 -18.65 -4.29
CA SER A 68 -20.12 -19.49 -5.49
C SER A 68 -21.61 -19.71 -5.79
N PRO A 69 -22.01 -19.86 -7.07
CA PRO A 69 -21.22 -19.79 -8.32
C PRO A 69 -21.08 -18.36 -8.91
N PRO A 70 -20.07 -18.08 -9.76
CA PRO A 70 -19.02 -18.97 -10.28
C PRO A 70 -17.84 -19.15 -9.30
N PRO A 71 -16.89 -20.08 -9.57
CA PRO A 71 -15.73 -20.30 -8.71
C PRO A 71 -14.94 -19.02 -8.43
N GLU A 72 -14.52 -18.85 -7.18
CA GLU A 72 -13.80 -17.67 -6.68
C GLU A 72 -12.57 -17.30 -7.54
N ASN A 73 -11.85 -18.30 -8.05
CA ASN A 73 -10.66 -18.09 -8.88
C ASN A 73 -11.00 -17.41 -10.23
N GLN A 74 -12.16 -17.69 -10.81
CA GLN A 74 -12.60 -17.07 -12.06
C GLN A 74 -12.99 -15.61 -11.82
N THR A 75 -13.81 -15.38 -10.78
CA THR A 75 -14.24 -14.03 -10.37
C THR A 75 -13.04 -13.18 -10.02
N MET A 76 -12.13 -13.68 -9.18
CA MET A 76 -10.95 -12.94 -8.76
C MET A 76 -9.94 -12.74 -9.86
N LYS A 77 -9.75 -13.71 -10.77
CA LYS A 77 -8.87 -13.50 -11.92
C LYS A 77 -9.39 -12.36 -12.80
N LYS A 78 -10.69 -12.34 -13.08
CA LYS A 78 -11.31 -11.27 -13.88
C LYS A 78 -11.21 -9.92 -13.17
N ALA A 79 -11.61 -9.86 -11.89
CA ALA A 79 -11.56 -8.64 -11.09
C ALA A 79 -10.13 -8.09 -10.96
N SER A 80 -9.16 -8.95 -10.63
CA SER A 80 -7.76 -8.55 -10.48
C SER A 80 -7.14 -8.10 -11.80
N THR A 81 -7.44 -8.77 -12.90
CA THR A 81 -6.96 -8.37 -14.23
C THR A 81 -7.45 -6.97 -14.60
N ILE A 82 -8.75 -6.72 -14.42
CA ILE A 82 -9.35 -5.39 -14.69
C ILE A 82 -8.72 -4.34 -13.76
N SER A 83 -8.61 -4.65 -12.46
CA SER A 83 -8.03 -3.75 -11.47
C SER A 83 -6.60 -3.34 -11.80
N VAL A 84 -5.75 -4.32 -12.16
CA VAL A 84 -4.35 -4.06 -12.55
C VAL A 84 -4.29 -3.20 -13.81
N ILE A 85 -5.06 -3.51 -14.86
CA ILE A 85 -5.08 -2.72 -16.10
C ILE A 85 -5.44 -1.26 -15.81
N ILE A 86 -6.52 -1.03 -15.07
CA ILE A 86 -6.99 0.32 -14.73
C ILE A 86 -5.92 1.04 -13.90
N THR A 87 -5.38 0.37 -12.89
CA THR A 87 -4.40 0.95 -11.96
C THR A 87 -3.10 1.30 -12.69
N THR A 88 -2.56 0.41 -13.53
CA THR A 88 -1.39 0.67 -14.36
C THR A 88 -1.61 1.85 -15.29
N PHE A 89 -2.78 1.93 -15.93
CA PHE A 89 -3.12 3.07 -16.79
C PHE A 89 -3.03 4.39 -16.02
N PHE A 90 -3.67 4.50 -14.86
CA PHE A 90 -3.63 5.72 -14.06
C PHE A 90 -2.22 6.04 -13.53
N TYR A 91 -1.46 5.05 -13.06
CA TYR A 91 -0.08 5.28 -12.62
C TYR A 91 0.80 5.78 -13.75
N LEU A 92 0.71 5.18 -14.93
CA LEU A 92 1.49 5.59 -16.09
C LEU A 92 1.09 7.01 -16.52
N CYS A 93 -0.20 7.29 -16.60
CA CYS A 93 -0.72 8.61 -16.94
C CYS A 93 -0.24 9.69 -15.96
N CYS A 94 -0.39 9.47 -14.64
CA CYS A 94 0.03 10.43 -13.62
C CYS A 94 1.55 10.58 -13.59
N GLY A 95 2.30 9.48 -13.67
CA GLY A 95 3.77 9.49 -13.67
C GLY A 95 4.34 10.20 -14.90
N CYS A 96 3.84 9.86 -16.10
CA CYS A 96 4.30 10.48 -17.33
C CYS A 96 3.91 11.97 -17.44
N SER A 97 2.67 12.32 -17.11
CA SER A 97 2.23 13.73 -17.16
C SER A 97 2.93 14.58 -16.09
N GLY A 98 3.06 14.08 -14.86
CA GLY A 98 3.82 14.74 -13.80
C GLY A 98 5.29 14.95 -14.16
N TYR A 99 5.96 13.91 -14.67
CA TYR A 99 7.34 14.03 -15.12
C TYR A 99 7.50 14.96 -16.33
N ALA A 100 6.51 14.99 -17.23
CA ALA A 100 6.50 15.94 -18.33
C ALA A 100 6.37 17.40 -17.84
N ALA A 101 5.57 17.64 -16.80
CA ALA A 101 5.31 18.96 -16.23
C ALA A 101 6.48 19.51 -15.40
N PHE A 102 7.14 18.65 -14.60
CA PHE A 102 8.13 19.05 -13.61
C PHE A 102 9.56 18.56 -13.88
N GLY A 103 9.75 17.54 -14.72
CA GLY A 103 11.07 16.99 -15.03
C GLY A 103 11.78 16.43 -13.80
N ASN A 104 13.05 16.78 -13.62
CA ASN A 104 13.84 16.31 -12.46
C ASN A 104 13.33 16.83 -11.11
N ASP A 105 12.54 17.89 -11.11
CA ASP A 105 11.95 18.50 -9.90
C ASP A 105 10.56 17.91 -9.57
N THR A 106 10.23 16.74 -10.13
CA THR A 106 8.93 16.09 -9.88
C THR A 106 8.79 15.71 -8.41
N PRO A 107 7.76 16.21 -7.70
CA PRO A 107 7.54 15.87 -6.30
C PRO A 107 7.03 14.43 -6.14
N GLY A 108 7.30 13.82 -4.98
CA GLY A 108 6.77 12.49 -4.64
C GLY A 108 5.24 12.43 -4.56
N ASN A 109 4.63 13.51 -4.06
CA ASN A 109 3.18 13.72 -4.11
C ASN A 109 2.89 14.72 -5.23
N LEU A 110 2.26 14.26 -6.31
CA LEU A 110 2.05 15.05 -7.54
C LEU A 110 1.40 16.42 -7.26
N LEU A 111 0.41 16.48 -6.37
CA LEU A 111 -0.32 17.71 -6.10
C LEU A 111 0.47 18.76 -5.31
N THR A 112 1.54 18.38 -4.61
CA THR A 112 2.40 19.35 -3.91
C THR A 112 3.12 20.29 -4.89
N GLY A 113 3.39 19.82 -6.11
CA GLY A 113 3.96 20.65 -7.19
C GLY A 113 2.99 21.71 -7.71
N PHE A 114 1.70 21.60 -7.38
CA PHE A 114 0.64 22.53 -7.77
C PHE A 114 0.10 23.37 -6.61
N GLY A 115 0.75 23.36 -5.43
CA GLY A 115 0.27 24.08 -4.25
C GLY A 115 0.08 25.59 -4.44
N PHE A 116 0.70 26.18 -5.46
CA PHE A 116 0.55 27.59 -5.87
C PHE A 116 -0.25 27.79 -7.16
N TYR A 117 -0.87 26.74 -7.69
CA TYR A 117 -1.59 26.78 -8.96
C TYR A 117 -3.00 27.34 -8.76
N GLU A 118 -3.33 28.43 -9.46
CA GLU A 118 -4.71 28.91 -9.49
C GLU A 118 -5.56 27.97 -10.37
N PRO A 119 -6.64 27.34 -9.85
CA PRO A 119 -7.31 27.66 -8.59
C PRO A 119 -7.04 26.69 -7.42
N TYR A 120 -6.65 27.24 -6.26
CA TYR A 120 -6.34 26.51 -5.02
C TYR A 120 -7.44 25.54 -4.56
N TRP A 121 -8.71 25.90 -4.73
CA TRP A 121 -9.85 25.06 -4.32
C TRP A 121 -9.85 23.69 -4.99
N LEU A 122 -9.33 23.60 -6.22
CA LEU A 122 -9.32 22.35 -6.97
C LEU A 122 -8.27 21.37 -6.42
N VAL A 123 -7.13 21.90 -5.98
CA VAL A 123 -6.08 21.14 -5.30
C VAL A 123 -6.60 20.68 -3.93
N ASP A 124 -7.25 21.56 -3.17
CA ASP A 124 -7.85 21.23 -1.87
C ASP A 124 -8.93 20.15 -2.00
N PHE A 125 -9.79 20.26 -3.02
CA PHE A 125 -10.81 19.26 -3.30
C PHE A 125 -10.20 17.90 -3.64
N ALA A 126 -9.16 17.87 -4.47
CA ALA A 126 -8.45 16.64 -4.80
C ALA A 126 -7.78 16.01 -3.57
N ASN A 127 -7.18 16.85 -2.71
CA ASN A 127 -6.62 16.43 -1.42
C ASN A 127 -7.69 15.86 -0.47
N ALA A 128 -8.87 16.48 -0.40
CA ALA A 128 -10.00 15.94 0.36
C ALA A 128 -10.46 14.58 -0.18
N CYS A 129 -10.52 14.41 -1.51
CA CYS A 129 -10.88 13.14 -2.13
C CYS A 129 -9.87 12.02 -1.83
N ILE A 130 -8.56 12.29 -1.84
CA ILE A 130 -7.57 11.26 -1.46
C ILE A 130 -7.66 10.95 0.04
N VAL A 131 -7.90 11.92 0.92
CA VAL A 131 -8.13 11.65 2.34
C VAL A 131 -9.31 10.70 2.56
N ILE A 132 -10.46 10.95 1.92
CA ILE A 132 -11.62 10.06 1.99
C ILE A 132 -11.28 8.66 1.48
N HIS A 133 -10.57 8.55 0.35
CA HIS A 133 -10.13 7.27 -0.21
C HIS A 133 -9.24 6.49 0.77
N LEU A 134 -8.26 7.17 1.40
CA LEU A 134 -7.32 6.56 2.33
C LEU A 134 -7.97 6.15 3.65
N ILE A 135 -8.98 6.89 4.14
CA ILE A 135 -9.79 6.44 5.28
C ILE A 135 -10.44 5.10 4.98
N GLY A 136 -11.03 4.95 3.78
CA GLY A 136 -11.61 3.68 3.33
C GLY A 136 -10.58 2.55 3.27
N ALA A 137 -9.41 2.82 2.66
CA ALA A 137 -8.31 1.86 2.60
C ALA A 137 -7.83 1.44 3.99
N TYR A 138 -7.60 2.41 4.89
CA TYR A 138 -7.20 2.17 6.28
C TYR A 138 -8.19 1.25 7.01
N GLN A 139 -9.49 1.46 6.85
CA GLN A 139 -10.50 0.59 7.44
C GLN A 139 -10.39 -0.85 6.90
N VAL A 140 -10.33 -1.02 5.57
CA VAL A 140 -10.28 -2.33 4.92
C VAL A 140 -9.02 -3.10 5.31
N TYR A 141 -7.85 -2.46 5.30
CA TYR A 141 -6.59 -3.14 5.66
C TYR A 141 -6.43 -3.37 7.17
N SER A 142 -7.06 -2.56 8.02
CA SER A 142 -6.98 -2.75 9.48
C SER A 142 -7.83 -3.93 9.97
N GLN A 143 -8.95 -4.27 9.31
CA GLN A 143 -9.84 -5.34 9.81
C GLN A 143 -9.15 -6.71 9.92
N PRO A 144 -8.44 -7.23 8.88
CA PRO A 144 -7.75 -8.52 9.00
C PRO A 144 -6.66 -8.50 10.06
N LEU A 145 -5.98 -7.37 10.25
CA LEU A 145 -4.97 -7.22 11.31
C LEU A 145 -5.61 -7.32 12.69
N PHE A 146 -6.73 -6.63 12.90
CA PHE A 146 -7.46 -6.67 14.16
C PHE A 146 -7.97 -8.07 14.46
N ALA A 147 -8.56 -8.76 13.47
CA ALA A 147 -9.02 -10.14 13.62
C ALA A 147 -7.87 -11.07 14.02
N ASN A 148 -6.77 -11.05 13.28
CA ASN A 148 -5.60 -11.90 13.54
C ASN A 148 -4.99 -11.68 14.94
N VAL A 149 -4.89 -10.42 15.38
CA VAL A 149 -4.33 -10.11 16.72
C VAL A 149 -5.32 -10.48 17.83
N GLU A 150 -6.61 -10.21 17.64
CA GLU A 150 -7.65 -10.61 18.61
C GLU A 150 -7.67 -12.14 18.78
N ASP A 151 -7.63 -12.91 17.69
CA ASP A 151 -7.62 -14.37 17.72
C ASP A 151 -6.34 -14.92 18.36
N TRP A 152 -5.18 -14.34 18.03
CA TRP A 152 -3.90 -14.73 18.64
C TRP A 152 -3.90 -14.48 20.16
N LEU A 153 -4.42 -13.32 20.60
CA LEU A 153 -4.51 -12.99 22.03
C LEU A 153 -5.52 -13.88 22.75
N ARG A 154 -6.66 -14.20 22.13
CA ARG A 154 -7.64 -15.16 22.68
C ARG A 154 -7.07 -16.56 22.83
N TYR A 155 -6.31 -17.02 21.85
CA TYR A 155 -5.64 -18.31 21.91
C TYR A 155 -4.58 -18.36 23.02
N LYS A 156 -3.76 -17.31 23.14
CA LYS A 156 -2.64 -17.30 24.08
C LYS A 156 -3.04 -16.98 25.53
N LEU A 157 -4.11 -16.22 25.72
CA LEU A 157 -4.57 -15.72 27.03
C LEU A 157 -6.05 -16.09 27.25
N SER A 158 -6.37 -17.37 27.01
CA SER A 158 -7.73 -17.92 27.03
C SER A 158 -8.50 -17.69 28.33
N ASP A 159 -7.79 -17.58 29.47
CA ASP A 159 -8.41 -17.51 30.80
C ASP A 159 -8.59 -16.07 31.32
N SER A 160 -8.16 -15.06 30.55
CA SER A 160 -8.18 -13.67 31.02
C SER A 160 -9.56 -13.02 30.85
N ALA A 161 -10.12 -12.52 31.96
CA ALA A 161 -11.39 -11.78 31.95
C ALA A 161 -11.34 -10.51 31.06
N PHE A 162 -10.15 -9.91 30.91
CA PHE A 162 -9.94 -8.75 30.04
C PHE A 162 -10.23 -9.02 28.56
N ILE A 163 -10.04 -10.26 28.10
CA ILE A 163 -10.18 -10.66 26.69
C ILE A 163 -11.59 -11.18 26.39
N ASN A 164 -12.16 -11.99 27.27
CA ASN A 164 -13.43 -12.68 27.03
C ASN A 164 -14.66 -11.93 27.58
N HIS A 165 -14.47 -10.94 28.46
CA HIS A 165 -15.60 -10.20 29.03
C HIS A 165 -16.02 -9.04 28.10
N THR A 166 -17.30 -9.01 27.78
CA THR A 166 -17.90 -7.98 26.93
C THR A 166 -18.86 -7.15 27.78
N TYR A 167 -18.51 -5.88 28.02
CA TYR A 167 -19.29 -4.95 28.83
C TYR A 167 -20.38 -4.32 27.96
N THR A 168 -21.66 -4.56 28.27
CA THR A 168 -22.76 -3.92 27.56
C THR A 168 -23.03 -2.53 28.16
N ILE A 169 -22.87 -1.49 27.35
CA ILE A 169 -23.22 -0.12 27.75
C ILE A 169 -24.54 0.25 27.08
N ASN A 170 -25.54 0.57 27.90
CA ASN A 170 -26.82 1.09 27.45
C ASN A 170 -26.78 2.62 27.57
N LEU A 171 -26.71 3.32 26.44
CA LEU A 171 -26.87 4.76 26.37
C LEU A 171 -28.31 5.11 25.98
N PRO A 172 -28.87 6.21 26.51
CA PRO A 172 -30.30 6.52 26.38
C PRO A 172 -30.78 6.86 24.95
N LEU A 173 -29.88 6.93 23.95
CA LEU A 173 -30.17 7.33 22.57
C LEU A 173 -29.57 6.40 21.50
N LEU A 174 -28.89 5.32 21.90
CA LEU A 174 -28.23 4.39 20.99
C LEU A 174 -28.55 2.94 21.37
N PRO A 175 -28.59 2.01 20.39
CA PRO A 175 -28.75 0.60 20.69
C PRO A 175 -27.62 0.11 21.62
N PRO A 176 -27.89 -0.90 22.48
CA PRO A 176 -26.89 -1.50 23.36
C PRO A 176 -25.66 -1.89 22.57
N PHE A 177 -24.47 -1.39 22.95
CA PHE A 177 -23.23 -1.82 22.32
C PHE A 177 -22.32 -2.53 23.32
N GLY A 178 -21.81 -3.68 22.90
CA GLY A 178 -20.84 -4.47 23.65
C GLY A 178 -19.44 -3.91 23.47
N LEU A 179 -18.85 -3.41 24.56
CA LEU A 179 -17.45 -3.01 24.61
C LEU A 179 -16.59 -4.15 25.12
N ASN A 180 -15.60 -4.52 24.33
CA ASN A 180 -14.53 -5.42 24.74
C ASN A 180 -13.29 -4.56 25.04
N LEU A 181 -12.75 -4.66 26.27
CA LEU A 181 -11.64 -3.81 26.71
C LEU A 181 -10.35 -4.07 25.91
N LEU A 182 -10.10 -5.32 25.53
CA LEU A 182 -9.01 -5.65 24.62
C LEU A 182 -9.16 -4.91 23.29
N ARG A 183 -10.34 -4.99 22.67
CA ARG A 183 -10.60 -4.33 21.39
C ARG A 183 -10.43 -2.81 21.47
N LEU A 184 -10.91 -2.18 22.54
CA LEU A 184 -10.76 -0.74 22.74
C LEU A 184 -9.30 -0.34 22.93
N THR A 185 -8.60 -1.01 23.84
CA THR A 185 -7.20 -0.70 24.18
C THR A 185 -6.27 -0.96 22.99
N PHE A 186 -6.47 -2.08 22.29
CA PHE A 186 -5.63 -2.43 21.15
C PHE A 186 -5.85 -1.47 19.97
N ARG A 187 -7.09 -1.15 19.62
CA ARG A 187 -7.38 -0.23 18.51
C ARG A 187 -6.88 1.19 18.78
N THR A 188 -7.02 1.68 20.01
CA THR A 188 -6.49 3.00 20.40
C THR A 188 -4.97 3.03 20.40
N ALA A 189 -4.31 2.01 20.97
CA ALA A 189 -2.86 1.89 20.92
C ALA A 189 -2.33 1.77 19.48
N TYR A 190 -3.05 1.05 18.62
CA TYR A 190 -2.72 0.90 17.21
C TYR A 190 -2.74 2.25 16.48
N VAL A 191 -3.85 3.00 16.58
CA VAL A 191 -3.97 4.33 15.97
C VAL A 191 -2.93 5.30 16.53
N ALA A 192 -2.72 5.31 17.85
CA ALA A 192 -1.69 6.15 18.46
C ALA A 192 -0.29 5.81 17.92
N SER A 193 0.03 4.52 17.77
CA SER A 193 1.33 4.09 17.26
C SER A 193 1.54 4.47 15.79
N THR A 194 0.51 4.35 14.94
CA THR A 194 0.62 4.74 13.52
C THR A 194 0.79 6.24 13.37
N VAL A 195 0.10 7.05 14.20
CA VAL A 195 0.28 8.51 14.23
C VAL A 195 1.70 8.89 14.66
N VAL A 196 2.22 8.27 15.71
CA VAL A 196 3.59 8.54 16.19
C VAL A 196 4.62 8.20 15.11
N ILE A 197 4.48 7.06 14.44
CA ILE A 197 5.40 6.68 13.35
C ILE A 197 5.33 7.69 12.20
N ALA A 198 4.13 8.15 11.84
CA ALA A 198 3.94 9.14 10.79
C ALA A 198 4.62 10.49 11.08
N VAL A 199 4.56 10.94 12.33
CA VAL A 199 5.22 12.18 12.76
C VAL A 199 6.74 12.03 12.79
N ILE A 200 7.26 10.87 13.21
CA ILE A 200 8.72 10.65 13.31
C ILE A 200 9.37 10.47 11.93
N PHE A 201 8.66 9.86 10.97
CA PHE A 201 9.19 9.53 9.65
C PHE A 201 8.36 10.15 8.52
N PRO A 202 8.50 11.46 8.24
CA PRO A 202 7.78 12.14 7.15
C PRO A 202 8.39 11.90 5.76
N TYR A 203 9.07 10.76 5.55
CA TYR A 203 9.81 10.43 4.33
C TYR A 203 8.97 9.54 3.42
N PHE A 204 8.01 10.15 2.72
CA PHE A 204 7.01 9.44 1.92
C PHE A 204 7.61 8.39 0.98
N ASN A 205 8.41 8.80 -0.01
CA ASN A 205 8.91 7.87 -1.03
C ASN A 205 9.92 6.85 -0.48
N GLN A 206 10.80 7.23 0.45
CA GLN A 206 11.78 6.32 1.00
C GLN A 206 11.11 5.17 1.76
N ILE A 207 10.06 5.47 2.52
CA ILE A 207 9.29 4.47 3.26
C ILE A 207 8.55 3.55 2.28
N LEU A 208 7.88 4.11 1.28
CA LEU A 208 7.16 3.31 0.28
C LEU A 208 8.10 2.38 -0.49
N GLY A 209 9.28 2.86 -0.88
CA GLY A 209 10.29 2.05 -1.57
C GLY A 209 10.75 0.86 -0.73
N VAL A 210 11.06 1.09 0.55
CA VAL A 210 11.48 0.02 1.47
C VAL A 210 10.33 -0.96 1.74
N LEU A 211 9.13 -0.46 2.01
CA LEU A 211 7.97 -1.30 2.28
C LEU A 211 7.55 -2.11 1.05
N GLY A 212 7.63 -1.52 -0.13
CA GLY A 212 7.43 -2.20 -1.40
C GLY A 212 8.34 -3.41 -1.53
N GLY A 213 9.64 -3.25 -1.29
CA GLY A 213 10.59 -4.36 -1.31
C GLY A 213 10.26 -5.46 -0.29
N ILE A 214 10.07 -5.07 0.98
CA ILE A 214 9.87 -6.02 2.10
C ILE A 214 8.54 -6.79 1.96
N ILE A 215 7.49 -6.16 1.43
CA ILE A 215 6.14 -6.73 1.37
C ILE A 215 5.94 -7.51 0.06
N TYR A 216 6.36 -6.94 -1.07
CA TYR A 216 6.14 -7.52 -2.38
C TYR A 216 6.91 -8.82 -2.56
N TRP A 217 8.14 -8.90 -2.06
CA TRP A 217 8.98 -10.09 -2.19
C TRP A 217 8.34 -11.36 -1.60
N PRO A 218 8.03 -11.44 -0.30
CA PRO A 218 7.48 -12.65 0.29
C PRO A 218 6.08 -12.97 -0.21
N LEU A 219 5.22 -11.97 -0.40
CA LEU A 219 3.80 -12.20 -0.70
C LEU A 219 3.49 -12.38 -2.17
N THR A 220 4.19 -11.67 -3.06
CA THR A 220 3.88 -11.67 -4.49
C THR A 220 4.81 -12.61 -5.28
N ILE A 221 6.05 -12.81 -4.81
CA ILE A 221 7.04 -13.66 -5.51
C ILE A 221 7.21 -15.00 -4.80
N TYR A 222 7.70 -14.98 -3.57
CA TYR A 222 8.11 -16.22 -2.88
C TYR A 222 6.94 -17.16 -2.59
N PHE A 223 5.91 -16.65 -1.90
CA PHE A 223 4.79 -17.49 -1.44
C PHE A 223 4.02 -18.16 -2.58
N PRO A 224 3.64 -17.47 -3.68
CA PRO A 224 2.95 -18.13 -4.80
C PRO A 224 3.82 -19.18 -5.51
N VAL A 225 5.13 -18.97 -5.60
CA VAL A 225 6.04 -19.95 -6.22
C VAL A 225 6.15 -21.20 -5.36
N GLU A 226 6.33 -21.07 -4.06
CA GLU A 226 6.37 -22.22 -3.14
C GLU A 226 5.04 -22.99 -3.14
N MET A 227 3.90 -22.28 -3.15
CA MET A 227 2.58 -22.91 -3.29
C MET A 227 2.48 -23.72 -4.59
N TYR A 228 2.96 -23.17 -5.71
CA TYR A 228 2.95 -23.85 -7.00
C TYR A 228 3.83 -25.12 -6.96
N LEU A 229 5.07 -25.03 -6.46
CA LEU A 229 5.96 -26.18 -6.36
C LEU A 229 5.37 -27.29 -5.47
N SER A 230 4.78 -26.91 -4.33
CA SER A 230 4.14 -27.85 -3.40
C SER A 230 2.88 -28.49 -3.97
N GLN A 231 2.04 -27.74 -4.68
CA GLN A 231 0.79 -28.27 -5.25
C GLN A 231 1.05 -29.30 -6.35
N TYR A 232 2.08 -29.07 -7.18
CA TYR A 232 2.44 -29.95 -8.28
C TYR A 232 3.38 -31.09 -7.87
N ASN A 233 3.68 -31.25 -6.58
CA ASN A 233 4.63 -32.24 -6.05
C ASN A 233 5.92 -32.32 -6.86
N ILE A 234 6.45 -31.16 -7.27
CA ILE A 234 7.69 -31.11 -8.04
C ILE A 234 8.81 -31.53 -7.08
N GLU A 235 9.39 -32.71 -7.32
CA GLU A 235 10.48 -33.23 -6.50
C GLU A 235 11.63 -32.22 -6.42
N ALA A 236 12.15 -32.06 -5.20
CA ALA A 236 13.32 -31.23 -4.94
C ALA A 236 14.47 -31.70 -5.83
N TRP A 237 15.21 -30.75 -6.41
CA TRP A 237 16.39 -31.00 -7.29
C TRP A 237 16.10 -31.45 -8.72
N THR A 238 14.85 -31.48 -9.15
CA THR A 238 14.53 -31.62 -10.59
C THR A 238 14.96 -30.37 -11.36
N THR A 239 15.23 -30.48 -12.68
CA THR A 239 15.64 -29.34 -13.51
C THR A 239 14.64 -28.16 -13.43
N LYS A 240 13.34 -28.47 -13.26
CA LYS A 240 12.29 -27.46 -13.07
C LYS A 240 12.36 -26.78 -11.71
N ASP A 241 12.56 -27.53 -10.62
CA ASP A 241 12.77 -26.97 -9.28
C ASP A 241 14.05 -26.13 -9.23
N ASN A 242 15.15 -26.65 -9.78
CA ASN A 242 16.41 -25.94 -9.85
C ASN A 242 16.30 -24.66 -10.68
N ILE A 243 15.59 -24.64 -11.81
CA ILE A 243 15.37 -23.39 -12.58
C ILE A 243 14.53 -22.40 -11.77
N CYS A 244 13.45 -22.86 -11.12
CA CYS A 244 12.56 -21.99 -10.36
C CYS A 244 13.26 -21.39 -9.13
N LYS A 245 13.96 -22.24 -8.36
CA LYS A 245 14.75 -21.85 -7.18
C LYS A 245 16.02 -21.09 -7.54
N THR A 246 16.67 -21.35 -8.68
CA THR A 246 17.83 -20.56 -9.13
C THR A 246 17.39 -19.17 -9.58
N LYS A 247 16.20 -19.04 -10.20
CA LYS A 247 15.62 -17.74 -10.56
C LYS A 247 15.13 -16.97 -9.33
N LEU A 248 14.59 -17.66 -8.33
CA LEU A 248 14.30 -17.09 -7.00
C LEU A 248 15.59 -16.66 -6.28
N ARG A 249 16.65 -17.48 -6.31
CA ARG A 249 17.96 -17.18 -5.69
C ARG A 249 18.73 -16.07 -6.40
N SER A 250 18.63 -15.93 -7.73
CA SER A 250 19.28 -14.81 -8.45
C SER A 250 18.63 -13.46 -8.15
N LEU A 251 17.36 -13.46 -7.73
CA LEU A 251 16.65 -12.30 -7.22
C LEU A 251 16.85 -12.11 -5.70
N HIS A 252 17.57 -13.02 -5.04
CA HIS A 252 17.80 -13.05 -3.60
C HIS A 252 19.16 -12.47 -3.24
N ILE A 253 19.35 -11.16 -3.49
CA ILE A 253 20.37 -10.39 -2.78
C ILE A 253 19.62 -9.34 -1.95
N SER A 254 19.54 -9.64 -0.65
CA SER A 254 18.96 -8.90 0.47
C SER A 254 17.49 -9.18 0.84
N GLN A 255 17.40 -9.94 1.93
CA GLN A 255 16.48 -9.82 3.08
C GLN A 255 15.64 -11.05 3.46
N MET A 256 15.72 -11.25 4.77
CA MET A 256 15.34 -12.35 5.64
C MET A 256 13.86 -12.31 6.06
N VAL A 257 13.34 -13.52 6.33
CA VAL A 257 12.46 -13.92 7.46
C VAL A 257 10.93 -13.81 7.30
N GLN A 258 10.32 -14.96 7.00
CA GLN A 258 9.50 -15.83 7.89
C GLN A 258 8.46 -15.24 8.88
N SER A 259 7.90 -14.03 8.69
CA SER A 259 6.69 -13.60 9.44
C SER A 259 5.74 -12.71 8.63
N SER A 260 5.71 -12.93 7.32
CA SER A 260 5.35 -11.91 6.34
C SER A 260 3.86 -11.58 6.22
N LYS A 261 2.93 -12.36 6.79
CA LYS A 261 1.50 -11.98 6.73
C LYS A 261 1.17 -10.86 7.71
N ILE A 262 1.54 -11.00 8.99
CA ILE A 262 1.24 -9.99 10.03
C ILE A 262 2.14 -8.76 9.87
N VAL A 263 3.41 -8.98 9.52
CA VAL A 263 4.40 -7.90 9.35
C VAL A 263 4.06 -7.04 8.13
N ALA A 264 3.68 -7.64 6.99
CA ALA A 264 3.31 -6.87 5.81
C ALA A 264 2.03 -6.07 6.02
N VAL A 265 0.97 -6.65 6.59
CA VAL A 265 -0.28 -5.90 6.87
C VAL A 265 -0.01 -4.76 7.85
N ARG A 266 0.81 -5.00 8.90
CA ARG A 266 1.19 -3.97 9.86
C ARG A 266 1.93 -2.82 9.20
N TYR A 267 2.84 -3.11 8.28
CA TYR A 267 3.59 -2.07 7.57
C TYR A 267 2.79 -1.38 6.45
N VAL A 268 1.92 -2.07 5.72
CA VAL A 268 1.01 -1.42 4.75
C VAL A 268 0.12 -0.43 5.48
N VAL A 269 -0.46 -0.79 6.63
CA VAL A 269 -1.35 0.14 7.32
C VAL A 269 -0.59 1.28 8.01
N VAL A 270 0.63 1.02 8.51
CA VAL A 270 1.52 2.10 8.95
C VAL A 270 1.85 3.02 7.79
N ALA A 271 2.11 2.50 6.59
CA ALA A 271 2.32 3.31 5.39
C ALA A 271 1.08 4.15 5.08
N GLU A 272 -0.10 3.54 5.00
CA GLU A 272 -1.37 4.22 4.72
C GLU A 272 -1.69 5.31 5.76
N ALA A 273 -1.42 5.07 7.04
CA ALA A 273 -1.54 6.09 8.09
C ALA A 273 -0.51 7.21 7.95
N CYS A 274 0.74 6.88 7.61
CA CYS A 274 1.77 7.86 7.27
C CYS A 274 1.37 8.68 6.03
N ILE A 275 0.76 8.08 5.01
CA ILE A 275 0.25 8.75 3.81
C ILE A 275 -0.85 9.74 4.20
N VAL A 276 -1.84 9.34 5.02
CA VAL A 276 -2.92 10.24 5.47
C VAL A 276 -2.36 11.44 6.22
N ILE A 277 -1.44 11.20 7.16
CA ILE A 277 -0.89 12.24 8.03
C ILE A 277 0.10 13.13 7.27
N CYS A 278 0.95 12.58 6.39
CA CYS A 278 1.85 13.37 5.55
C CYS A 278 1.09 14.18 4.50
N CYS A 279 0.03 13.65 3.89
CA CYS A 279 -0.82 14.41 2.97
C CYS A 279 -1.56 15.55 3.69
N PHE A 280 -2.00 15.32 4.93
CA PHE A 280 -2.66 16.33 5.74
C PHE A 280 -1.68 17.41 6.24
N LEU A 281 -0.49 17.01 6.74
CA LEU A 281 0.54 17.92 7.23
C LEU A 281 1.21 18.73 6.11
N ASN A 282 1.37 18.18 4.90
CA ASN A 282 1.91 18.93 3.76
C ASN A 282 0.85 19.78 3.02
N SER A 283 -0.43 19.69 3.41
CA SER A 283 -1.50 20.57 2.89
C SER A 283 -1.83 21.72 3.84
N ILE A 284 -1.18 21.80 5.00
CA ILE A 284 -1.23 22.93 5.95
C ILE A 284 0.05 23.76 5.77
#